data_AF-A0A150PM50-F1
#
_entry.id   AF-A0A150PM50-F1
#
_cell.length_a   1.000
_cell.length_b   1.000
_cell.length_c   1.000
_cell.angle_alpha   90.00
_cell.angle_beta   90.00
_cell.angle_gamma   90.00
#
_symmetry.space_group_name_H-M   'P 1'
#
loop_
_entity.id
_entity.type
_entity.pdbx_description
1 polymer ?
#
loop_
_entity_poly.entity_id
_entity_poly.type
_entity_poly.pdbx_seq_one_letter_code
_entity_poly.pdbx_strand_id
1 'polypeptide(L)'
;MKNGGAMKRGGAGARAGTEARAAAGAAVVRWRGRRWTAGLTVGLMALLAPTAAWAEDDSDLDGIADPIDNCPHAANPDQQDSDEDGLGDVCDNCPVAVNPDQHDTEGDGAGDVCDDDDDNDGVIDADDNCPAAWNDDQADADGDGVGDACDGDAGADDDRDGVADDIDNCPGVANPLQQDRDDDKHGDACDNCPATRNPNQEDSDGDGVGDFCEPDIDADGDGLLNREDNCPADPNPDQEDTDGDGTGDACDPDSDDDGVIDWEDNCALVPNLFQEDTDGDELGDACDDDDDDDGVLDAADNCPHVQNQDQADGDDDGRGDACDLAADVDRDGDGIADESDNCPDVPNPDQTDADDDGAGNACDDADGDGLTDAADNCDEEQNPDQADGDGDGQGDACDDDDDGDGVLDASDNCAAVPNPDQADGDDDDQGDACDVDDEDDDNDGVRDGDDNCPRVANADQADADADG
;
A
#
# COMPACT_ATOMS: atom_id res chain seq x y z
N MET A 1 2.35 23.69 25.51
CA MET A 1 2.70 25.03 24.96
C MET A 1 2.12 25.12 23.56
N LYS A 2 1.36 26.18 23.26
CA LYS A 2 0.82 26.44 21.92
C LYS A 2 1.90 27.08 21.07
N ASN A 3 2.09 26.63 19.83
CA ASN A 3 2.63 27.46 18.77
C ASN A 3 2.04 27.03 17.44
N GLY A 4 1.32 27.96 16.81
CA GLY A 4 0.83 27.83 15.45
C GLY A 4 1.86 28.34 14.45
N GLY A 5 1.82 27.78 13.24
CA GLY A 5 2.56 28.26 12.08
C GLY A 5 1.72 28.00 10.83
N ALA A 6 1.08 29.05 10.32
CA ALA A 6 0.40 29.03 9.03
C ALA A 6 1.39 29.41 7.93
N MET A 7 1.53 28.57 6.90
CA MET A 7 2.19 28.92 5.65
C MET A 7 1.23 28.74 4.47
N LYS A 8 1.09 29.81 3.69
CA LYS A 8 0.50 29.84 2.35
C LYS A 8 1.59 29.67 1.30
N ARG A 9 1.40 28.76 0.34
CA ARG A 9 1.77 28.82 -1.10
C ARG A 9 0.77 27.87 -1.80
N GLY A 10 0.14 28.14 -2.93
CA GLY A 10 0.56 28.87 -4.13
C GLY A 10 0.59 27.84 -5.25
N GLY A 11 -0.50 27.71 -6.02
CA GLY A 11 -0.80 26.53 -6.84
C GLY A 11 -0.02 26.37 -8.15
N ALA A 12 -0.25 25.24 -8.83
CA ALA A 12 -0.43 25.13 -10.28
C ALA A 12 -0.77 23.68 -10.68
N GLY A 13 -1.72 23.50 -11.61
CA GLY A 13 -1.61 22.45 -12.64
C GLY A 13 -2.80 21.50 -12.85
N ALA A 14 -3.73 21.87 -13.76
CA ALA A 14 -4.52 21.01 -14.68
C ALA A 14 -5.61 21.92 -15.31
N ARG A 15 -5.67 22.33 -16.60
CA ARG A 15 -5.82 21.61 -17.90
C ARG A 15 -6.81 20.44 -17.81
N ALA A 16 -7.84 20.26 -18.64
CA ALA A 16 -8.47 20.99 -19.75
C ALA A 16 -9.79 20.27 -20.09
N GLY A 17 -10.72 20.93 -20.79
CA GLY A 17 -11.91 20.33 -21.44
C GLY A 17 -13.21 21.07 -21.09
N THR A 18 -13.64 22.11 -21.81
CA THR A 18 -14.63 22.07 -22.93
C THR A 18 -15.82 21.17 -22.63
N GLU A 19 -17.07 21.63 -22.53
CA GLU A 19 -17.84 22.26 -23.60
C GLU A 19 -18.92 23.24 -23.12
N ALA A 20 -19.36 24.08 -24.06
CA ALA A 20 -20.35 25.13 -23.90
C ALA A 20 -21.79 24.64 -24.08
N ARG A 21 -22.76 25.29 -23.43
CA ARG A 21 -23.91 25.92 -24.12
C ARG A 21 -24.72 26.83 -23.18
N ALA A 22 -25.17 27.93 -23.77
CA ALA A 22 -25.79 29.08 -23.14
C ALA A 22 -27.32 29.02 -23.18
N ALA A 23 -27.98 29.64 -22.20
CA ALA A 23 -29.30 30.25 -22.35
C ALA A 23 -29.51 31.40 -21.35
N ALA A 24 -29.48 32.64 -21.85
CA ALA A 24 -30.06 33.83 -21.21
C ALA A 24 -31.60 33.76 -21.38
N GLY A 25 -32.48 34.27 -20.51
CA GLY A 25 -32.43 35.46 -19.66
C GLY A 25 -33.75 36.21 -19.91
N ALA A 26 -34.77 35.97 -19.09
CA ALA A 26 -36.09 36.60 -19.22
C ALA A 26 -36.17 37.89 -18.37
N ALA A 27 -36.55 39.01 -18.99
CA ALA A 27 -36.77 40.30 -18.33
C ALA A 27 -38.25 40.69 -18.34
N VAL A 28 -38.77 40.95 -17.14
CA VAL A 28 -40.12 41.43 -16.85
C VAL A 28 -40.20 42.95 -16.98
N VAL A 29 -41.21 43.49 -17.67
CA VAL A 29 -41.60 44.90 -17.57
C VAL A 29 -43.12 45.02 -17.38
N ARG A 30 -43.53 45.57 -16.23
CA ARG A 30 -44.87 46.07 -15.94
C ARG A 30 -44.95 47.56 -16.27
N TRP A 31 -46.07 48.05 -16.80
CA TRP A 31 -46.51 49.43 -16.50
C TRP A 31 -48.04 49.58 -16.43
N ARG A 32 -48.44 50.49 -15.53
CA ARG A 32 -49.79 50.73 -14.99
C ARG A 32 -50.67 51.60 -15.90
N GLY A 33 -51.98 51.42 -15.81
CA GLY A 33 -52.98 52.19 -16.56
C GLY A 33 -53.40 53.55 -15.97
N ARG A 34 -54.33 54.22 -16.66
CA ARG A 34 -55.36 55.11 -16.09
C ARG A 34 -56.42 55.52 -17.12
N ARG A 35 -57.69 55.47 -16.69
CA ARG A 35 -58.92 56.00 -17.30
C ARG A 35 -58.95 57.54 -17.18
N TRP A 36 -59.72 58.24 -18.05
CA TRP A 36 -60.75 59.25 -17.68
C TRP A 36 -61.65 59.59 -18.89
N THR A 37 -62.90 59.92 -18.56
CA THR A 37 -64.13 60.13 -19.35
C THR A 37 -64.32 61.54 -19.90
N ALA A 38 -65.13 61.65 -20.98
CA ALA A 38 -66.03 62.76 -21.42
C ALA A 38 -65.40 64.16 -21.66
N GLY A 39 -65.72 64.95 -22.68
CA GLY A 39 -66.89 65.13 -23.54
C GLY A 39 -67.03 66.66 -23.81
N LEU A 40 -67.72 67.06 -24.90
CA LEU A 40 -67.92 68.43 -25.47
C LEU A 40 -66.75 68.97 -26.33
N THR A 41 -66.92 69.57 -27.52
CA THR A 41 -68.08 69.98 -28.34
C THR A 41 -67.61 70.39 -29.75
N VAL A 42 -68.39 70.00 -30.77
CA VAL A 42 -68.78 70.72 -32.02
C VAL A 42 -67.75 71.56 -32.79
N GLY A 43 -67.54 71.19 -34.07
CA GLY A 43 -66.99 72.06 -35.10
C GLY A 43 -66.91 71.40 -36.49
N LEU A 44 -67.75 71.84 -37.41
CA LEU A 44 -68.04 71.35 -38.76
C LEU A 44 -67.00 71.79 -39.83
N MET A 45 -66.86 71.00 -40.91
CA MET A 45 -66.40 71.27 -42.31
C MET A 45 -65.20 70.39 -42.74
N ALA A 46 -65.37 69.30 -43.51
CA ALA A 46 -65.72 69.16 -44.94
C ALA A 46 -64.48 68.99 -45.86
N LEU A 47 -64.32 67.81 -46.50
CA LEU A 47 -64.06 67.59 -47.95
C LEU A 47 -63.49 66.17 -48.27
N LEU A 48 -64.33 65.36 -48.94
CA LEU A 48 -64.10 64.37 -50.04
C LEU A 48 -62.91 63.37 -50.01
N ALA A 49 -63.21 62.06 -49.85
CA ALA A 49 -62.98 60.93 -50.80
C ALA A 49 -63.18 59.54 -50.09
N PRO A 50 -63.24 58.43 -50.85
CA PRO A 50 -64.41 57.59 -51.12
C PRO A 50 -64.81 56.61 -50.00
N THR A 51 -66.06 56.15 -50.01
CA THR A 51 -66.53 55.02 -49.22
C THR A 51 -65.83 53.75 -49.68
N ALA A 52 -65.00 53.15 -48.82
CA ALA A 52 -64.52 51.78 -49.01
C ALA A 52 -65.73 50.84 -48.95
N ALA A 53 -66.03 50.20 -50.09
CA ALA A 53 -66.78 48.96 -50.09
C ALA A 53 -65.89 47.91 -49.43
N TRP A 54 -66.39 47.28 -48.37
CA TRP A 54 -65.86 46.01 -47.91
C TRP A 54 -66.33 45.03 -48.97
N ALA A 55 -65.41 44.54 -49.81
CA ALA A 55 -65.67 43.28 -50.49
C ALA A 55 -65.65 42.23 -49.39
N GLU A 56 -66.79 41.63 -49.11
CA GLU A 56 -66.85 40.44 -48.27
C GLU A 56 -66.10 39.33 -49.02
N ASP A 57 -65.33 38.53 -48.30
CA ASP A 57 -64.60 37.39 -48.88
C ASP A 57 -65.64 36.40 -49.41
N ASP A 58 -65.52 36.02 -50.67
CA ASP A 58 -66.39 35.11 -51.42
C ASP A 58 -65.42 34.23 -52.22
N SER A 59 -65.07 33.10 -51.61
CA SER A 59 -63.95 32.25 -52.01
C SER A 59 -64.23 31.43 -53.27
N ASP A 60 -65.51 31.16 -53.59
CA ASP A 60 -65.93 30.37 -54.75
C ASP A 60 -66.68 31.17 -55.84
N LEU A 61 -66.93 32.46 -55.57
CA LEU A 61 -67.52 33.45 -56.48
C LEU A 61 -68.97 33.17 -56.86
N ASP A 62 -69.74 32.56 -55.96
CA ASP A 62 -71.14 32.21 -56.17
C ASP A 62 -72.11 33.35 -55.81
N GLY A 63 -71.61 34.37 -55.11
CA GLY A 63 -72.35 35.57 -54.69
C GLY A 63 -72.80 35.58 -53.22
N ILE A 64 -72.44 34.57 -52.43
CA ILE A 64 -72.58 34.50 -50.97
C ILE A 64 -71.20 34.74 -50.34
N ALA A 65 -71.14 35.31 -49.13
CA ALA A 65 -69.87 35.59 -48.45
C ALA A 65 -69.50 34.46 -47.49
N ASP A 66 -68.23 34.07 -47.44
CA ASP A 66 -67.72 32.92 -46.67
C ASP A 66 -68.29 32.79 -45.23
N PRO A 67 -68.49 33.87 -44.43
CA PRO A 67 -69.00 33.74 -43.05
C PRO A 67 -70.48 33.34 -42.94
N ILE A 68 -71.23 33.41 -44.03
CA ILE A 68 -72.65 33.03 -44.11
C ILE A 68 -72.90 31.98 -45.19
N ASP A 69 -71.84 31.48 -45.83
CA ASP A 69 -71.87 30.48 -46.89
C ASP A 69 -71.78 29.08 -46.27
N ASN A 70 -72.75 28.21 -46.57
CA ASN A 70 -72.73 26.82 -46.11
C ASN A 70 -71.84 25.91 -46.99
N CYS A 71 -71.30 26.40 -48.10
CA CYS A 71 -70.22 25.78 -48.86
C CYS A 71 -69.19 26.81 -49.33
N PRO A 72 -68.35 27.38 -48.43
CA PRO A 72 -67.43 28.50 -48.75
C PRO A 72 -66.43 28.26 -49.90
N HIS A 73 -66.31 27.03 -50.40
CA HIS A 73 -65.36 26.65 -51.44
C HIS A 73 -66.03 25.92 -52.62
N ALA A 74 -67.36 25.83 -52.66
CA ALA A 74 -68.09 25.11 -53.69
C ALA A 74 -69.40 25.82 -54.05
N ALA A 75 -69.38 26.51 -55.19
CA ALA A 75 -70.44 27.44 -55.58
C ALA A 75 -71.85 26.83 -55.54
N ASN A 76 -72.67 27.31 -54.60
CA ASN A 76 -74.06 26.94 -54.39
C ASN A 76 -74.92 28.19 -54.06
N PRO A 77 -75.23 29.06 -55.05
CA PRO A 77 -75.91 30.33 -54.80
C PRO A 77 -77.32 30.23 -54.18
N ASP A 78 -77.91 29.04 -54.19
CA ASP A 78 -79.19 28.73 -53.57
C ASP A 78 -79.07 28.30 -52.10
N GLN A 79 -77.85 28.03 -51.61
CA GLN A 79 -77.52 27.66 -50.23
C GLN A 79 -78.41 26.53 -49.74
N GLN A 80 -78.69 25.56 -50.62
CA GLN A 80 -79.51 24.42 -50.28
C GLN A 80 -78.74 23.53 -49.28
N ASP A 81 -79.41 23.21 -48.19
CA ASP A 81 -78.98 22.32 -47.12
C ASP A 81 -80.23 21.52 -46.74
N SER A 82 -80.28 20.28 -47.22
CA SER A 82 -81.49 19.46 -47.22
C SER A 82 -81.74 18.74 -45.89
N ASP A 83 -80.74 18.63 -45.02
CA ASP A 83 -80.83 17.97 -43.72
C ASP A 83 -80.61 18.90 -42.50
N GLU A 84 -80.26 20.15 -42.77
CA GLU A 84 -80.07 21.24 -41.80
C GLU A 84 -78.88 21.03 -40.85
N ASP A 85 -77.80 20.42 -41.34
CA ASP A 85 -76.58 20.15 -40.56
C ASP A 85 -75.57 21.32 -40.55
N GLY A 86 -75.74 22.27 -41.47
CA GLY A 86 -74.91 23.46 -41.63
C GLY A 86 -73.94 23.43 -42.81
N LEU A 87 -73.87 22.32 -43.56
CA LEU A 87 -73.18 22.19 -44.84
C LEU A 87 -74.19 22.17 -45.98
N GLY A 88 -73.82 22.71 -47.15
CA GLY A 88 -74.71 22.70 -48.31
C GLY A 88 -74.63 21.40 -49.10
N ASP A 89 -75.73 20.99 -49.75
CA ASP A 89 -75.85 19.74 -50.54
C ASP A 89 -74.72 19.50 -51.57
N VAL A 90 -74.01 20.57 -51.98
CA VAL A 90 -72.93 20.51 -52.99
C VAL A 90 -71.57 20.16 -52.38
N CYS A 91 -71.36 20.45 -51.10
CA CYS A 91 -70.12 20.17 -50.37
C CYS A 91 -70.30 19.15 -49.24
N ASP A 92 -71.50 18.58 -49.14
CA ASP A 92 -71.88 17.57 -48.16
C ASP A 92 -71.72 16.15 -48.75
N ASN A 93 -70.95 15.29 -48.09
CA ASN A 93 -70.80 13.88 -48.47
C ASN A 93 -72.01 13.01 -48.06
N CYS A 94 -72.94 13.54 -47.26
CA CYS A 94 -74.25 12.95 -46.98
C CYS A 94 -75.41 13.95 -47.10
N PRO A 95 -75.78 14.42 -48.32
CA PRO A 95 -76.71 15.54 -48.56
C PRO A 95 -78.13 15.45 -47.98
N VAL A 96 -78.50 14.36 -47.32
CA VAL A 96 -79.83 14.15 -46.74
C VAL A 96 -79.74 13.51 -45.35
N ALA A 97 -78.55 13.41 -44.76
CA ALA A 97 -78.29 12.79 -43.48
C ALA A 97 -77.23 13.55 -42.67
N VAL A 98 -77.72 14.25 -41.63
CA VAL A 98 -76.95 15.18 -40.78
C VAL A 98 -75.59 14.62 -40.35
N ASN A 99 -74.49 15.18 -40.87
CA ASN A 99 -73.12 14.82 -40.52
C ASN A 99 -72.13 16.01 -40.64
N PRO A 100 -72.20 17.00 -39.72
CA PRO A 100 -71.40 18.22 -39.82
C PRO A 100 -69.87 18.02 -39.78
N ASP A 101 -69.41 16.84 -39.37
CA ASP A 101 -67.99 16.46 -39.32
C ASP A 101 -67.48 15.81 -40.62
N GLN A 102 -68.36 15.42 -41.53
CA GLN A 102 -68.05 14.89 -42.86
C GLN A 102 -67.05 13.73 -42.79
N HIS A 103 -67.23 12.84 -41.81
CA HIS A 103 -66.41 11.63 -41.72
C HIS A 103 -66.67 10.75 -42.95
N ASP A 104 -65.59 10.15 -43.46
CA ASP A 104 -65.49 9.35 -44.69
C ASP A 104 -64.24 8.49 -44.48
N THR A 105 -64.44 7.29 -43.94
CA THR A 105 -63.38 6.41 -43.41
C THR A 105 -62.45 5.92 -44.52
N GLU A 106 -62.98 5.66 -45.70
CA GLU A 106 -62.29 5.09 -46.86
C GLU A 106 -61.96 6.12 -47.96
N GLY A 107 -62.57 7.31 -47.91
CA GLY A 107 -62.29 8.44 -48.79
C GLY A 107 -62.94 8.34 -50.19
N ASP A 108 -64.08 7.67 -50.31
CA ASP A 108 -64.75 7.43 -51.59
C ASP A 108 -65.71 8.57 -52.00
N GLY A 109 -66.04 9.43 -51.03
CA GLY A 109 -66.90 10.60 -51.18
C GLY A 109 -68.35 10.41 -50.74
N ALA A 110 -68.76 9.21 -50.31
CA ALA A 110 -69.85 9.03 -49.35
C ALA A 110 -69.32 9.31 -47.93
N GLY A 111 -70.19 9.63 -46.98
CA GLY A 111 -69.79 9.72 -45.58
C GLY A 111 -70.35 8.56 -44.78
N ASP A 112 -69.70 8.21 -43.68
CA ASP A 112 -70.04 7.05 -42.82
C ASP A 112 -71.51 7.05 -42.36
N VAL A 113 -72.16 8.22 -42.28
CA VAL A 113 -73.57 8.32 -41.88
C VAL A 113 -74.54 7.85 -42.97
N CYS A 114 -74.11 7.84 -44.23
CA CYS A 114 -74.90 7.47 -45.39
C CYS A 114 -74.27 6.39 -46.28
N ASP A 115 -73.14 5.82 -45.85
CA ASP A 115 -72.62 4.56 -46.33
C ASP A 115 -73.20 3.39 -45.51
N ASP A 116 -73.23 2.19 -46.10
CA ASP A 116 -73.63 0.96 -45.43
C ASP A 116 -72.40 0.03 -45.17
N ASP A 117 -71.20 0.43 -45.62
CA ASP A 117 -69.91 -0.30 -45.57
C ASP A 117 -68.76 0.73 -45.47
N ASP A 118 -68.53 1.27 -44.27
CA ASP A 118 -67.66 2.44 -44.04
C ASP A 118 -66.17 2.19 -44.36
N ASP A 119 -65.70 0.94 -44.43
CA ASP A 119 -64.31 0.62 -44.77
C ASP A 119 -64.13 -0.10 -46.12
N ASN A 120 -65.25 -0.37 -46.80
CA ASN A 120 -65.34 -1.00 -48.10
C ASN A 120 -64.63 -2.37 -48.18
N ASP A 121 -64.62 -3.13 -47.09
CA ASP A 121 -64.09 -4.50 -47.04
C ASP A 121 -65.05 -5.55 -47.64
N GLY A 122 -66.31 -5.17 -47.86
CA GLY A 122 -67.35 -6.01 -48.44
C GLY A 122 -68.30 -6.66 -47.42
N VAL A 123 -68.18 -6.33 -46.14
CA VAL A 123 -69.11 -6.65 -45.06
C VAL A 123 -69.82 -5.36 -44.64
N ILE A 124 -71.16 -5.36 -44.66
CA ILE A 124 -71.92 -4.16 -44.26
C ILE A 124 -71.77 -3.91 -42.75
N ASP A 125 -71.77 -2.66 -42.29
CA ASP A 125 -71.50 -2.29 -40.88
C ASP A 125 -72.40 -3.04 -39.87
N ALA A 126 -73.62 -3.39 -40.29
CA ALA A 126 -74.57 -4.11 -39.47
C ALA A 126 -74.17 -5.57 -39.16
N ASP A 127 -73.34 -6.17 -40.02
CA ASP A 127 -72.82 -7.53 -39.92
C ASP A 127 -71.30 -7.57 -39.66
N ASP A 128 -70.65 -6.39 -39.61
CA ASP A 128 -69.21 -6.23 -39.45
C ASP A 128 -68.79 -6.14 -37.96
N ASN A 129 -67.83 -6.96 -37.55
CA ASN A 129 -67.23 -6.91 -36.22
C ASN A 129 -66.11 -5.86 -36.08
N CYS A 130 -65.74 -5.18 -37.17
CA CYS A 130 -64.87 -4.01 -37.21
C CYS A 130 -65.32 -2.95 -38.25
N PRO A 131 -66.48 -2.28 -38.05
CA PRO A 131 -67.11 -1.41 -39.06
C PRO A 131 -66.27 -0.28 -39.67
N ALA A 132 -65.11 0.07 -39.10
CA ALA A 132 -64.24 1.14 -39.60
C ALA A 132 -62.81 0.65 -39.89
N ALA A 133 -62.58 -0.66 -39.92
CA ALA A 133 -61.25 -1.25 -40.02
C ALA A 133 -61.24 -2.57 -40.80
N TRP A 134 -60.82 -2.45 -42.07
CA TRP A 134 -60.84 -3.52 -43.06
C TRP A 134 -60.51 -4.92 -42.53
N ASN A 135 -61.48 -5.84 -42.55
CA ASN A 135 -61.33 -7.24 -42.16
C ASN A 135 -62.38 -8.17 -42.80
N ASP A 136 -62.26 -8.38 -44.12
CA ASP A 136 -63.18 -9.18 -44.93
C ASP A 136 -63.40 -10.64 -44.46
N ASP A 137 -62.51 -11.15 -43.61
CA ASP A 137 -62.57 -12.50 -43.02
C ASP A 137 -63.30 -12.58 -41.68
N GLN A 138 -63.59 -11.44 -41.05
CA GLN A 138 -64.33 -11.32 -39.80
C GLN A 138 -63.74 -12.21 -38.69
N ALA A 139 -62.41 -12.29 -38.62
CA ALA A 139 -61.72 -13.02 -37.57
C ALA A 139 -62.02 -12.42 -36.19
N ASP A 140 -62.28 -13.29 -35.21
CA ASP A 140 -62.64 -12.96 -33.82
C ASP A 140 -62.13 -14.14 -32.96
N ALA A 141 -60.88 -14.04 -32.51
CA ALA A 141 -60.14 -15.14 -31.90
C ALA A 141 -60.67 -15.50 -30.51
N ASP A 142 -61.13 -14.53 -29.73
CA ASP A 142 -61.59 -14.70 -28.35
C ASP A 142 -63.12 -14.86 -28.24
N GLY A 143 -63.85 -14.52 -29.31
CA GLY A 143 -65.29 -14.68 -29.45
C GLY A 143 -66.11 -13.62 -28.71
N ASP A 144 -65.53 -12.45 -28.44
CA ASP A 144 -66.17 -11.37 -27.70
C ASP A 144 -67.11 -10.49 -28.57
N GLY A 145 -66.99 -10.62 -29.90
CA GLY A 145 -67.79 -9.91 -30.89
C GLY A 145 -67.14 -8.64 -31.46
N VAL A 146 -65.89 -8.33 -31.09
CA VAL A 146 -65.01 -7.35 -31.74
C VAL A 146 -64.01 -8.10 -32.61
N GLY A 147 -63.79 -7.68 -33.85
CA GLY A 147 -62.88 -8.40 -34.74
C GLY A 147 -61.39 -8.17 -34.43
N ASP A 148 -60.54 -9.14 -34.74
CA ASP A 148 -59.09 -9.10 -34.50
C ASP A 148 -58.41 -7.83 -35.08
N ALA A 149 -59.00 -7.21 -36.11
CA ALA A 149 -58.47 -6.04 -36.80
C ALA A 149 -58.69 -4.72 -36.04
N CYS A 150 -59.70 -4.66 -35.17
CA CYS A 150 -60.08 -3.49 -34.38
C CYS A 150 -60.13 -3.77 -32.87
N ASP A 151 -59.87 -5.02 -32.48
CA ASP A 151 -59.71 -5.42 -31.09
C ASP A 151 -58.31 -5.01 -30.58
N GLY A 152 -58.31 -4.07 -29.64
CA GLY A 152 -57.10 -3.63 -28.95
C GLY A 152 -56.55 -4.64 -27.95
N ASP A 153 -57.33 -5.68 -27.63
CA ASP A 153 -57.13 -6.64 -26.55
C ASP A 153 -56.96 -8.08 -27.06
N ALA A 154 -56.63 -8.30 -28.35
CA ALA A 154 -56.28 -9.60 -28.92
C ALA A 154 -54.96 -10.14 -28.32
N GLY A 155 -55.02 -10.54 -27.04
CA GLY A 155 -53.90 -10.91 -26.20
C GLY A 155 -53.38 -12.27 -26.58
N ALA A 156 -52.08 -12.35 -26.84
CA ALA A 156 -51.39 -13.63 -26.80
C ALA A 156 -51.61 -14.27 -25.41
N ASP A 157 -51.75 -15.60 -25.39
CA ASP A 157 -51.77 -16.43 -24.17
C ASP A 157 -50.72 -17.50 -24.44
N ASP A 158 -49.48 -17.17 -24.07
CA ASP A 158 -48.27 -17.90 -24.46
C ASP A 158 -48.22 -19.30 -23.81
N ASP A 159 -48.80 -19.45 -22.62
CA ASP A 159 -48.77 -20.71 -21.85
C ASP A 159 -50.10 -21.50 -21.80
N ARG A 160 -51.17 -20.91 -22.34
CA ARG A 160 -52.51 -21.49 -22.51
C ARG A 160 -53.18 -21.87 -21.22
N ASP A 161 -52.98 -21.08 -20.18
CA ASP A 161 -53.59 -21.29 -18.87
C ASP A 161 -54.99 -20.63 -18.74
N GLY A 162 -55.35 -19.80 -19.73
CA GLY A 162 -56.62 -19.07 -19.80
C GLY A 162 -56.56 -17.64 -19.27
N VAL A 163 -55.37 -17.09 -19.06
CA VAL A 163 -55.10 -15.68 -18.75
C VAL A 163 -54.27 -15.08 -19.90
N ALA A 164 -54.64 -13.90 -20.40
CA ALA A 164 -53.92 -13.25 -21.49
C ALA A 164 -52.60 -12.62 -20.99
N ASP A 165 -51.54 -12.64 -21.80
CA ASP A 165 -50.18 -12.20 -21.46
C ASP A 165 -50.09 -10.79 -20.88
N ASP A 166 -51.01 -9.88 -21.25
CA ASP A 166 -51.04 -8.49 -20.80
C ASP A 166 -51.57 -8.33 -19.36
N ILE A 167 -52.32 -9.32 -18.87
CA ILE A 167 -52.86 -9.42 -17.52
C ILE A 167 -52.29 -10.60 -16.72
N ASP A 168 -51.52 -11.47 -17.37
CA ASP A 168 -50.86 -12.63 -16.76
C ASP A 168 -49.59 -12.21 -15.99
N ASN A 169 -49.54 -12.55 -14.71
CA ASN A 169 -48.35 -12.35 -13.88
C ASN A 169 -47.29 -13.45 -14.03
N CYS A 170 -47.52 -14.46 -14.86
CA CYS A 170 -46.56 -15.47 -15.31
C CYS A 170 -46.78 -15.92 -16.78
N PRO A 171 -46.61 -15.05 -17.80
CA PRO A 171 -46.95 -15.35 -19.22
C PRO A 171 -46.32 -16.63 -19.84
N GLY A 172 -45.26 -17.17 -19.22
CA GLY A 172 -44.60 -18.39 -19.68
C GLY A 172 -44.84 -19.63 -18.81
N VAL A 173 -45.62 -19.52 -17.72
CA VAL A 173 -45.80 -20.56 -16.70
C VAL A 173 -47.23 -20.61 -16.20
N ALA A 174 -47.98 -21.59 -16.71
CA ALA A 174 -49.41 -21.72 -16.44
C ALA A 174 -49.77 -21.65 -14.95
N ASN A 175 -50.44 -20.59 -14.56
CA ASN A 175 -50.90 -20.29 -13.22
C ASN A 175 -52.31 -19.64 -13.23
N PRO A 176 -53.39 -20.38 -13.58
CA PRO A 176 -54.73 -19.79 -13.81
C PRO A 176 -55.38 -19.10 -12.60
N LEU A 177 -54.78 -19.23 -11.41
CA LEU A 177 -55.22 -18.61 -10.18
C LEU A 177 -54.54 -17.27 -9.89
N GLN A 178 -53.51 -16.90 -10.66
CA GLN A 178 -52.82 -15.61 -10.61
C GLN A 178 -52.46 -15.22 -9.17
N GLN A 179 -51.94 -16.18 -8.40
CA GLN A 179 -51.52 -15.93 -7.02
C GLN A 179 -50.23 -15.11 -7.05
N ASP A 180 -50.20 -14.02 -6.29
CA ASP A 180 -49.06 -13.13 -6.10
C ASP A 180 -49.09 -12.72 -4.63
N ARG A 181 -48.19 -13.28 -3.83
CA ARG A 181 -48.24 -13.16 -2.36
C ARG A 181 -47.76 -11.82 -1.84
N ASP A 182 -46.82 -11.20 -2.52
CA ASP A 182 -46.12 -9.99 -2.07
C ASP A 182 -46.38 -8.77 -2.96
N ASP A 183 -47.29 -8.91 -3.94
CA ASP A 183 -47.79 -7.87 -4.83
C ASP A 183 -46.64 -7.21 -5.64
N ASP A 184 -45.75 -8.03 -6.20
CA ASP A 184 -44.60 -7.61 -7.00
C ASP A 184 -44.84 -7.69 -8.53
N LYS A 185 -45.98 -8.28 -8.94
CA LYS A 185 -46.44 -8.53 -10.32
C LYS A 185 -45.83 -9.76 -11.01
N HIS A 186 -45.08 -10.58 -10.30
CA HIS A 186 -44.70 -11.92 -10.73
C HIS A 186 -45.50 -12.92 -9.88
N GLY A 187 -46.18 -13.87 -10.53
CA GLY A 187 -46.99 -14.83 -9.79
C GLY A 187 -46.12 -15.82 -9.01
N ASP A 188 -46.66 -16.35 -7.90
CA ASP A 188 -46.02 -17.37 -7.04
C ASP A 188 -45.47 -18.60 -7.83
N ALA A 189 -45.95 -18.82 -9.05
CA ALA A 189 -45.55 -19.93 -9.93
C ALA A 189 -44.23 -19.67 -10.70
N CYS A 190 -43.89 -18.42 -10.97
CA CYS A 190 -42.71 -18.01 -11.73
C CYS A 190 -41.80 -17.05 -10.96
N ASP A 191 -42.20 -16.62 -9.76
CA ASP A 191 -41.43 -15.76 -8.87
C ASP A 191 -40.29 -16.54 -8.16
N ASN A 192 -39.05 -16.07 -8.32
CA ASN A 192 -37.86 -16.61 -7.65
C ASN A 192 -37.76 -16.18 -6.16
N CYS A 193 -38.64 -15.29 -5.71
CA CYS A 193 -38.82 -14.89 -4.32
C CYS A 193 -40.30 -14.77 -3.87
N PRO A 194 -41.07 -15.88 -3.79
CA PRO A 194 -42.55 -15.90 -3.59
C PRO A 194 -43.15 -15.26 -2.33
N ALA A 195 -42.36 -14.57 -1.51
CA ALA A 195 -42.80 -13.86 -0.32
C ALA A 195 -42.05 -12.54 -0.09
N THR A 196 -41.14 -12.18 -1.00
CA THR A 196 -40.30 -10.98 -0.90
C THR A 196 -40.31 -10.21 -2.22
N ARG A 197 -41.11 -9.14 -2.24
CA ARG A 197 -41.32 -8.26 -3.39
C ARG A 197 -40.04 -7.88 -4.14
N ASN A 198 -39.82 -8.42 -5.34
CA ASN A 198 -38.64 -8.20 -6.18
C ASN A 198 -39.00 -8.11 -7.69
N PRO A 199 -39.65 -7.03 -8.15
CA PRO A 199 -40.22 -6.94 -9.51
C PRO A 199 -39.27 -7.08 -10.70
N ASN A 200 -37.96 -7.18 -10.46
CA ASN A 200 -36.94 -7.36 -11.48
C ASN A 200 -36.44 -8.82 -11.58
N GLN A 201 -36.81 -9.69 -10.64
CA GLN A 201 -36.43 -11.12 -10.60
C GLN A 201 -34.92 -11.34 -10.80
N GLU A 202 -34.10 -10.50 -10.14
CA GLU A 202 -32.64 -10.61 -10.17
C GLU A 202 -32.22 -11.91 -9.46
N ASP A 203 -31.30 -12.64 -10.08
CA ASP A 203 -30.77 -13.94 -9.69
C ASP A 203 -29.33 -13.98 -10.24
N SER A 204 -28.40 -13.49 -9.43
CA SER A 204 -27.04 -13.18 -9.84
C SER A 204 -26.20 -14.44 -10.12
N ASP A 205 -26.45 -15.53 -9.39
CA ASP A 205 -25.73 -16.80 -9.53
C ASP A 205 -26.47 -17.84 -10.40
N GLY A 206 -27.75 -17.61 -10.70
CA GLY A 206 -28.58 -18.41 -11.60
C GLY A 206 -29.08 -19.71 -10.98
N ASP A 207 -29.15 -19.81 -9.65
CA ASP A 207 -29.54 -21.04 -8.94
C ASP A 207 -31.07 -21.24 -8.83
N GLY A 208 -31.84 -20.19 -9.14
CA GLY A 208 -33.31 -20.17 -9.11
C GLY A 208 -33.93 -19.60 -7.84
N VAL A 209 -33.13 -19.09 -6.89
CA VAL A 209 -33.53 -18.26 -5.75
C VAL A 209 -33.14 -16.82 -6.06
N GLY A 210 -34.06 -15.86 -5.91
CA GLY A 210 -33.74 -14.47 -6.24
C GLY A 210 -32.89 -13.76 -5.18
N ASP A 211 -32.06 -12.81 -5.61
CA ASP A 211 -31.14 -12.03 -4.78
C ASP A 211 -31.82 -11.37 -3.55
N PHE A 212 -33.11 -11.04 -3.68
CA PHE A 212 -33.88 -10.36 -2.62
C PHE A 212 -34.29 -11.27 -1.45
N CYS A 213 -34.45 -12.57 -1.71
CA CYS A 213 -34.85 -13.56 -0.71
C CYS A 213 -33.76 -14.58 -0.43
N GLU A 214 -32.65 -14.49 -1.13
CA GLU A 214 -31.44 -15.21 -0.83
C GLU A 214 -30.76 -14.61 0.42
N PRO A 215 -30.64 -15.38 1.51
CA PRO A 215 -30.11 -14.87 2.76
C PRO A 215 -28.58 -14.67 2.76
N ASP A 216 -27.87 -15.18 1.76
CA ASP A 216 -26.42 -15.28 1.74
C ASP A 216 -25.91 -15.15 0.28
N ILE A 217 -25.71 -13.92 -0.18
CA ILE A 217 -25.12 -13.63 -1.51
C ILE A 217 -23.66 -14.10 -1.50
N ASP A 218 -23.19 -14.75 -2.55
CA ASP A 218 -21.77 -14.89 -2.92
C ASP A 218 -21.46 -13.75 -3.90
N ALA A 219 -20.94 -12.63 -3.38
CA ALA A 219 -20.90 -11.38 -4.14
C ALA A 219 -19.79 -11.36 -5.21
N ASP A 220 -18.78 -12.20 -5.08
CA ASP A 220 -17.63 -12.23 -5.98
C ASP A 220 -17.51 -13.55 -6.77
N GLY A 221 -18.34 -14.54 -6.45
CA GLY A 221 -18.51 -15.79 -7.19
C GLY A 221 -17.41 -16.81 -6.93
N ASP A 222 -16.72 -16.73 -5.78
CA ASP A 222 -15.61 -17.60 -5.43
C ASP A 222 -16.04 -18.96 -4.84
N GLY A 223 -17.34 -19.12 -4.59
CA GLY A 223 -17.96 -20.32 -4.05
C GLY A 223 -18.16 -20.30 -2.53
N LEU A 224 -17.87 -19.18 -1.88
CA LEU A 224 -18.14 -18.91 -0.47
C LEU A 224 -19.21 -17.84 -0.32
N LEU A 225 -20.06 -18.01 0.68
CA LEU A 225 -21.11 -17.04 0.98
C LEU A 225 -20.48 -15.84 1.70
N ASN A 226 -20.95 -14.61 1.47
CA ASN A 226 -20.41 -13.38 2.11
C ASN A 226 -20.29 -13.43 3.65
N ARG A 227 -21.03 -14.32 4.33
CA ARG A 227 -20.95 -14.49 5.80
C ARG A 227 -19.90 -15.51 6.26
N GLU A 228 -19.40 -16.32 5.34
CA GLU A 228 -18.37 -17.34 5.51
C GLU A 228 -17.05 -16.91 4.85
N ASP A 229 -17.10 -15.87 4.03
CA ASP A 229 -16.02 -15.28 3.26
C ASP A 229 -15.33 -14.12 4.01
N ASN A 230 -14.01 -14.21 4.21
CA ASN A 230 -13.18 -13.17 4.79
C ASN A 230 -12.78 -12.07 3.79
N CYS A 231 -13.10 -12.21 2.50
CA CYS A 231 -13.02 -11.18 1.47
C CYS A 231 -14.27 -11.11 0.56
N PRO A 232 -15.44 -10.67 1.06
CA PRO A 232 -16.74 -10.69 0.34
C PRO A 232 -16.87 -9.91 -0.98
N ALA A 233 -15.79 -9.37 -1.53
CA ALA A 233 -15.77 -8.62 -2.77
C ALA A 233 -14.59 -8.99 -3.70
N ASP A 234 -13.67 -9.83 -3.23
CA ASP A 234 -12.42 -10.16 -3.89
C ASP A 234 -12.19 -11.69 -3.81
N PRO A 235 -12.34 -12.43 -4.92
CA PRO A 235 -12.40 -13.89 -4.88
C PRO A 235 -11.18 -14.55 -4.24
N ASN A 236 -11.37 -15.29 -3.14
CA ASN A 236 -10.31 -16.01 -2.43
C ASN A 236 -10.83 -17.35 -1.84
N PRO A 237 -11.05 -18.38 -2.69
CA PRO A 237 -11.62 -19.66 -2.25
C PRO A 237 -10.81 -20.43 -1.21
N ASP A 238 -9.54 -20.08 -1.02
CA ASP A 238 -8.61 -20.64 -0.03
C ASP A 238 -8.72 -19.99 1.36
N GLN A 239 -9.26 -18.77 1.45
CA GLN A 239 -9.48 -18.03 2.69
C GLN A 239 -8.21 -17.89 3.53
N GLU A 240 -7.07 -17.66 2.87
CA GLU A 240 -5.84 -17.29 3.57
C GLU A 240 -6.05 -15.97 4.33
N ASP A 241 -5.47 -15.90 5.53
CA ASP A 241 -5.65 -14.87 6.57
C ASP A 241 -4.41 -14.97 7.46
N THR A 242 -3.33 -14.35 7.00
CA THR A 242 -1.96 -14.56 7.50
C THR A 242 -1.79 -14.01 8.92
N ASP A 243 -2.40 -12.86 9.22
CA ASP A 243 -2.37 -12.24 10.56
C ASP A 243 -3.49 -12.71 11.50
N GLY A 244 -4.56 -13.30 10.96
CA GLY A 244 -5.70 -13.83 11.70
C GLY A 244 -6.66 -12.77 12.21
N ASP A 245 -6.73 -11.59 11.61
CA ASP A 245 -7.62 -10.49 12.00
C ASP A 245 -9.08 -10.69 11.53
N GLY A 246 -9.28 -11.61 10.57
CA GLY A 246 -10.55 -11.96 9.97
C GLY A 246 -10.85 -11.26 8.65
N THR A 247 -9.90 -10.49 8.11
CA THR A 247 -9.81 -10.01 6.73
C THR A 247 -8.87 -10.95 5.99
N GLY A 248 -9.24 -11.44 4.80
CA GLY A 248 -8.36 -12.35 4.07
C GLY A 248 -7.24 -11.63 3.32
N ASP A 249 -6.14 -12.34 3.05
CA ASP A 249 -4.95 -11.81 2.35
C ASP A 249 -5.30 -11.19 0.98
N ALA A 250 -6.38 -11.63 0.33
CA ALA A 250 -6.83 -11.09 -0.95
C ALA A 250 -7.39 -9.65 -0.88
N CYS A 251 -7.83 -9.22 0.29
CA CYS A 251 -8.48 -7.93 0.52
C CYS A 251 -7.91 -7.17 1.74
N ASP A 252 -6.89 -7.72 2.40
CA ASP A 252 -6.13 -7.04 3.42
C ASP A 252 -5.11 -6.07 2.79
N PRO A 253 -5.02 -4.80 3.23
CA PRO A 253 -3.95 -3.91 2.82
C PRO A 253 -2.56 -4.17 3.43
N ASP A 254 -2.48 -4.96 4.49
CA ASP A 254 -1.29 -5.28 5.31
C ASP A 254 -1.46 -6.71 5.84
N SER A 255 -1.24 -7.70 4.97
CA SER A 255 -1.67 -9.10 5.19
C SER A 255 -0.99 -9.80 6.38
N ASP A 256 0.11 -9.25 6.91
CA ASP A 256 0.85 -9.83 8.03
C ASP A 256 0.92 -8.94 9.30
N ASP A 257 0.25 -7.77 9.29
CA ASP A 257 0.17 -6.76 10.36
C ASP A 257 1.54 -6.35 10.94
N ASP A 258 2.58 -6.31 10.09
CA ASP A 258 3.90 -5.84 10.50
C ASP A 258 4.01 -4.30 10.49
N GLY A 259 3.07 -3.63 9.81
CA GLY A 259 2.97 -2.18 9.68
C GLY A 259 3.49 -1.59 8.36
N VAL A 260 3.89 -2.44 7.40
CA VAL A 260 4.21 -2.12 6.01
C VAL A 260 3.08 -2.65 5.13
N ILE A 261 2.55 -1.81 4.24
CA ILE A 261 1.43 -2.20 3.37
C ILE A 261 1.92 -3.05 2.20
N ASP A 262 1.16 -4.06 1.78
CA ASP A 262 1.57 -5.12 0.83
C ASP A 262 2.28 -4.64 -0.45
N TRP A 263 1.91 -3.46 -0.99
CA TRP A 263 2.52 -2.94 -2.22
C TRP A 263 3.82 -2.15 -1.99
N GLU A 264 4.16 -1.85 -0.74
CA GLU A 264 5.45 -1.33 -0.28
C GLU A 264 6.27 -2.41 0.45
N ASP A 265 5.71 -3.61 0.63
CA ASP A 265 6.28 -4.72 1.40
C ASP A 265 7.00 -5.73 0.50
N ASN A 266 8.29 -5.97 0.76
CA ASN A 266 9.09 -6.99 0.07
C ASN A 266 8.85 -8.43 0.60
N CYS A 267 8.05 -8.60 1.66
CA CYS A 267 7.58 -9.87 2.20
C CYS A 267 6.14 -9.79 2.71
N ALA A 268 5.18 -9.42 1.86
CA ALA A 268 3.77 -9.18 2.21
C ALA A 268 3.01 -10.24 3.06
N LEU A 269 3.56 -11.46 3.24
CA LEU A 269 2.95 -12.52 4.05
C LEU A 269 3.86 -12.97 5.22
N VAL A 270 4.97 -12.29 5.47
CA VAL A 270 5.98 -12.66 6.48
C VAL A 270 6.51 -11.40 7.18
N PRO A 271 6.17 -11.19 8.47
CA PRO A 271 6.45 -9.91 9.14
C PRO A 271 7.92 -9.52 9.13
N ASN A 272 8.24 -8.38 8.52
CA ASN A 272 9.60 -7.89 8.34
C ASN A 272 9.69 -6.35 8.27
N LEU A 273 9.11 -5.63 9.23
CA LEU A 273 9.05 -4.16 9.37
C LEU A 273 10.30 -3.34 8.92
N PHE A 274 11.50 -3.92 8.96
CA PHE A 274 12.73 -3.25 8.54
C PHE A 274 13.08 -3.39 7.05
N GLN A 275 12.38 -4.25 6.30
CA GLN A 275 12.45 -4.41 4.85
C GLN A 275 13.91 -4.59 4.38
N GLU A 276 14.61 -5.50 5.06
CA GLU A 276 15.96 -5.93 4.67
C GLU A 276 15.82 -6.73 3.35
N ASP A 277 16.79 -6.53 2.45
CA ASP A 277 16.84 -7.01 1.06
C ASP A 277 18.32 -6.94 0.66
N THR A 278 19.03 -8.02 0.93
CA THR A 278 20.49 -8.08 0.91
C THR A 278 21.06 -8.05 -0.52
N ASP A 279 20.40 -8.68 -1.48
CA ASP A 279 20.82 -8.74 -2.87
C ASP A 279 20.16 -7.66 -3.77
N GLY A 280 19.04 -7.07 -3.32
CA GLY A 280 18.29 -6.03 -4.00
C GLY A 280 17.35 -6.52 -5.09
N ASP A 281 16.85 -7.76 -5.01
CA ASP A 281 15.95 -8.34 -6.03
C ASP A 281 14.45 -8.04 -5.84
N GLU A 282 14.11 -7.28 -4.79
CA GLU A 282 12.75 -6.91 -4.35
C GLU A 282 12.02 -8.00 -3.52
N LEU A 283 12.65 -9.15 -3.24
CA LEU A 283 12.24 -10.13 -2.22
C LEU A 283 13.01 -9.83 -0.93
N GLY A 284 12.33 -9.75 0.21
CA GLY A 284 13.00 -9.43 1.46
C GLY A 284 13.67 -10.63 2.14
N ASP A 285 14.72 -10.40 2.91
CA ASP A 285 15.48 -11.43 3.65
C ASP A 285 14.59 -12.30 4.58
N ALA A 286 13.38 -11.87 4.92
CA ALA A 286 12.47 -12.65 5.76
C ALA A 286 11.73 -13.75 5.00
N CYS A 287 11.62 -13.62 3.67
CA CYS A 287 10.86 -14.49 2.79
C CYS A 287 11.65 -14.94 1.55
N ASP A 288 12.92 -14.55 1.45
CA ASP A 288 13.91 -15.16 0.59
C ASP A 288 14.47 -16.43 1.25
N ASP A 289 14.90 -17.39 0.43
CA ASP A 289 15.60 -18.60 0.87
C ASP A 289 17.11 -18.54 0.52
N ASP A 290 17.58 -17.48 -0.16
CA ASP A 290 18.95 -17.23 -0.64
C ASP A 290 19.24 -15.71 -0.61
N ASP A 291 19.33 -15.11 0.59
CA ASP A 291 19.30 -13.65 0.80
C ASP A 291 20.38 -12.87 0.02
N ASP A 292 21.50 -13.50 -0.35
CA ASP A 292 22.59 -12.85 -1.08
C ASP A 292 22.73 -13.25 -2.56
N ASP A 293 21.88 -14.17 -3.02
CA ASP A 293 21.71 -14.60 -4.41
C ASP A 293 23.01 -15.17 -5.02
N ASP A 294 23.83 -15.82 -4.20
CA ASP A 294 25.06 -16.51 -4.63
C ASP A 294 24.81 -17.93 -5.17
N GLY A 295 23.59 -18.44 -4.95
CA GLY A 295 23.11 -19.76 -5.36
C GLY A 295 23.24 -20.85 -4.30
N VAL A 296 23.54 -20.49 -3.05
CA VAL A 296 23.56 -21.37 -1.87
C VAL A 296 22.50 -20.88 -0.90
N LEU A 297 21.40 -21.65 -0.79
CA LEU A 297 20.31 -21.33 0.14
C LEU A 297 20.81 -21.09 1.58
N ASP A 298 20.22 -20.16 2.32
CA ASP A 298 20.68 -19.69 3.65
C ASP A 298 20.90 -20.84 4.63
N ALA A 299 20.04 -21.86 4.57
CA ALA A 299 20.11 -23.03 5.45
C ALA A 299 21.37 -23.89 5.25
N ALA A 300 22.07 -23.71 4.13
CA ALA A 300 23.30 -24.39 3.75
C ALA A 300 24.49 -23.44 3.59
N ASP A 301 24.26 -22.13 3.68
CA ASP A 301 25.25 -21.09 3.47
C ASP A 301 26.03 -20.78 4.75
N ASN A 302 27.37 -20.81 4.69
CA ASN A 302 28.23 -20.38 5.78
C ASN A 302 28.46 -18.85 5.84
N CYS A 303 27.92 -18.09 4.89
CA CYS A 303 27.80 -16.63 4.86
C CYS A 303 26.48 -16.14 4.23
N PRO A 304 25.31 -16.38 4.84
CA PRO A 304 23.98 -16.11 4.23
C PRO A 304 23.67 -14.69 3.75
N HIS A 305 24.54 -13.71 4.00
CA HIS A 305 24.31 -12.32 3.59
C HIS A 305 25.52 -11.74 2.82
N VAL A 306 26.46 -12.59 2.39
CA VAL A 306 27.70 -12.19 1.72
C VAL A 306 28.11 -13.23 0.68
N GLN A 307 27.86 -12.89 -0.59
CA GLN A 307 28.11 -13.81 -1.72
C GLN A 307 29.45 -14.53 -1.67
N ASN A 308 29.40 -15.84 -1.51
CA ASN A 308 30.55 -16.72 -1.39
C ASN A 308 30.23 -18.13 -1.93
N GLN A 309 29.79 -18.20 -3.20
CA GLN A 309 29.43 -19.44 -3.90
C GLN A 309 30.44 -20.61 -3.80
N ASP A 310 31.72 -20.34 -3.48
CA ASP A 310 32.72 -21.37 -3.26
C ASP A 310 32.68 -22.01 -1.86
N GLN A 311 31.95 -21.42 -0.92
CA GLN A 311 31.72 -21.87 0.46
C GLN A 311 33.05 -22.20 1.15
N ALA A 312 34.07 -21.40 0.86
CA ALA A 312 35.38 -21.56 1.50
C ALA A 312 35.25 -21.27 3.00
N ASP A 313 35.85 -22.15 3.79
CA ASP A 313 35.89 -22.13 5.26
C ASP A 313 37.27 -22.69 5.62
N GLY A 314 38.23 -21.79 5.81
CA GLY A 314 39.64 -22.11 5.91
C GLY A 314 40.03 -22.79 7.23
N ASP A 315 39.32 -22.48 8.31
CA ASP A 315 39.58 -22.96 9.67
C ASP A 315 38.58 -24.04 10.14
N ASP A 316 37.58 -24.36 9.31
CA ASP A 316 36.51 -25.34 9.53
C ASP A 316 35.62 -24.99 10.76
N ASP A 317 35.43 -23.71 11.09
CA ASP A 317 34.62 -23.27 12.23
C ASP A 317 33.11 -23.19 11.92
N GLY A 318 32.74 -23.25 10.63
CA GLY A 318 31.38 -23.20 10.12
C GLY A 318 30.91 -21.82 9.66
N ARG A 319 31.75 -20.78 9.74
CA ARG A 319 31.56 -19.47 9.09
C ARG A 319 32.47 -19.39 7.87
N GLY A 320 31.98 -18.83 6.77
CA GLY A 320 32.77 -18.77 5.53
C GLY A 320 33.81 -17.64 5.52
N ASP A 321 34.90 -17.85 4.79
CA ASP A 321 36.02 -16.90 4.60
C ASP A 321 35.55 -15.49 4.17
N ALA A 322 34.40 -15.39 3.49
CA ALA A 322 33.87 -14.12 2.97
C ALA A 322 33.26 -13.22 4.06
N CYS A 323 32.69 -13.82 5.09
CA CYS A 323 32.06 -13.14 6.22
C CYS A 323 32.85 -13.32 7.53
N ASP A 324 33.91 -14.13 7.54
CA ASP A 324 34.89 -14.20 8.61
C ASP A 324 36.00 -13.15 8.45
N LEU A 325 35.68 -11.91 8.83
CA LEU A 325 36.59 -10.78 8.66
C LEU A 325 37.56 -10.58 9.85
N ALA A 326 37.54 -11.43 10.88
CA ALA A 326 38.28 -11.16 12.12
C ALA A 326 38.87 -12.38 12.87
N ALA A 327 38.34 -13.60 12.71
CA ALA A 327 38.72 -14.70 13.60
C ALA A 327 39.95 -15.50 13.14
N ASP A 328 40.42 -15.34 11.90
CA ASP A 328 41.41 -16.25 11.29
C ASP A 328 42.86 -15.79 11.26
N VAL A 329 43.18 -14.58 11.76
CA VAL A 329 44.59 -14.23 11.91
C VAL A 329 45.08 -14.87 13.20
N ASP A 330 45.57 -16.11 13.10
CA ASP A 330 46.37 -16.79 14.11
C ASP A 330 47.82 -16.77 13.61
N ARG A 331 48.55 -15.72 13.96
CA ARG A 331 49.87 -15.45 13.37
C ARG A 331 50.92 -16.45 13.82
N ASP A 332 50.79 -17.01 15.01
CA ASP A 332 51.79 -17.88 15.62
C ASP A 332 51.41 -19.37 15.58
N GLY A 333 50.16 -19.68 15.27
CA GLY A 333 49.62 -21.01 15.02
C GLY A 333 49.34 -21.80 16.29
N ASP A 334 49.03 -21.13 17.40
CA ASP A 334 48.79 -21.76 18.71
C ASP A 334 47.33 -22.20 18.93
N GLY A 335 46.43 -21.77 18.04
CA GLY A 335 45.00 -22.09 18.07
C GLY A 335 44.12 -21.04 18.77
N ILE A 336 44.67 -19.87 19.11
CA ILE A 336 43.96 -18.69 19.61
C ILE A 336 44.14 -17.56 18.58
N ALA A 337 43.05 -16.88 18.20
CA ALA A 337 43.11 -15.79 17.23
C ALA A 337 43.83 -14.55 17.78
N ASP A 338 44.58 -13.79 16.96
CA ASP A 338 45.36 -12.59 17.32
C ASP A 338 44.59 -11.56 18.19
N GLU A 339 43.26 -11.46 18.04
CA GLU A 339 42.42 -10.53 18.81
C GLU A 339 42.05 -11.02 20.22
N SER A 340 42.14 -12.32 20.44
CA SER A 340 41.87 -13.02 21.71
C SER A 340 43.14 -13.60 22.34
N ASP A 341 44.26 -13.55 21.62
CA ASP A 341 45.56 -14.02 22.03
C ASP A 341 46.30 -12.94 22.84
N ASN A 342 46.66 -13.25 24.09
CA ASN A 342 47.47 -12.36 24.93
C ASN A 342 48.97 -12.40 24.61
N CYS A 343 49.39 -13.22 23.64
CA CYS A 343 50.72 -13.21 23.02
C CYS A 343 50.67 -13.45 21.48
N PRO A 344 50.14 -12.52 20.66
CA PRO A 344 49.87 -12.70 19.21
C PRO A 344 51.05 -13.06 18.28
N ASP A 345 52.25 -13.21 18.81
CA ASP A 345 53.48 -13.52 18.08
C ASP A 345 54.24 -14.72 18.70
N VAL A 346 53.77 -15.32 19.81
CA VAL A 346 54.45 -16.34 20.60
C VAL A 346 53.49 -17.44 21.09
N PRO A 347 53.56 -18.68 20.56
CA PRO A 347 52.54 -19.69 20.83
C PRO A 347 52.37 -20.03 22.31
N ASN A 348 51.18 -19.78 22.86
CA ASN A 348 50.81 -20.03 24.25
C ASN A 348 49.33 -20.47 24.38
N PRO A 349 48.96 -21.69 23.95
CA PRO A 349 47.56 -22.14 23.89
C PRO A 349 46.82 -22.19 25.23
N ASP A 350 47.53 -22.04 26.35
CA ASP A 350 46.96 -22.00 27.70
C ASP A 350 46.60 -20.58 28.16
N GLN A 351 47.04 -19.54 27.43
CA GLN A 351 46.71 -18.13 27.63
C GLN A 351 46.89 -17.69 29.08
N THR A 352 47.86 -18.26 29.78
CA THR A 352 48.08 -17.93 31.19
C THR A 352 48.66 -16.52 31.32
N ASP A 353 48.09 -15.77 32.25
CA ASP A 353 48.44 -14.39 32.62
C ASP A 353 48.45 -14.36 34.15
N ALA A 354 49.62 -14.16 34.76
CA ALA A 354 49.81 -14.32 36.20
C ALA A 354 49.46 -13.06 36.99
N ASP A 355 49.54 -11.89 36.37
CA ASP A 355 49.39 -10.58 37.00
C ASP A 355 48.16 -9.78 36.49
N ASP A 356 47.44 -10.35 35.52
CA ASP A 356 46.20 -9.85 34.91
C ASP A 356 46.39 -8.51 34.17
N ASP A 357 47.58 -8.25 33.60
CA ASP A 357 47.88 -7.00 32.88
C ASP A 357 47.46 -7.02 31.39
N GLY A 358 47.19 -8.21 30.86
CA GLY A 358 46.76 -8.46 29.49
C GLY A 358 47.86 -8.96 28.54
N ALA A 359 49.12 -9.02 28.97
CA ALA A 359 50.18 -9.80 28.33
C ALA A 359 50.20 -11.22 28.89
N GLY A 360 50.42 -12.21 28.03
CA GLY A 360 50.57 -13.59 28.50
C GLY A 360 51.96 -13.86 29.06
N ASN A 361 52.05 -14.79 30.03
CA ASN A 361 53.31 -15.22 30.64
C ASN A 361 54.40 -15.64 29.63
N ALA A 362 54.03 -15.98 28.40
CA ALA A 362 54.95 -16.39 27.33
C ALA A 362 55.67 -15.22 26.65
N CYS A 363 55.13 -14.01 26.74
CA CYS A 363 55.62 -12.80 26.10
C CYS A 363 55.72 -11.59 27.04
N ASP A 364 55.40 -11.77 28.32
CA ASP A 364 55.51 -10.76 29.36
C ASP A 364 56.97 -10.38 29.64
N ASP A 365 57.25 -9.07 29.59
CA ASP A 365 58.56 -8.40 29.70
C ASP A 365 58.28 -7.00 30.28
N ALA A 366 58.01 -6.97 31.58
CA ALA A 366 57.41 -5.83 32.26
C ALA A 366 58.30 -4.57 32.25
N ASP A 367 59.61 -4.74 32.24
CA ASP A 367 60.59 -3.65 32.25
C ASP A 367 61.18 -3.32 30.86
N GLY A 368 60.98 -4.19 29.87
CA GLY A 368 61.39 -4.02 28.48
C GLY A 368 62.88 -4.19 28.25
N ASP A 369 63.58 -4.97 29.08
CA ASP A 369 65.02 -5.21 28.97
C ASP A 369 65.39 -6.23 27.87
N GLY A 370 64.39 -6.99 27.40
CA GLY A 370 64.50 -8.01 26.36
C GLY A 370 64.53 -9.45 26.87
N LEU A 371 64.31 -9.67 28.16
CA LEU A 371 64.04 -10.95 28.80
C LEU A 371 62.58 -10.99 29.24
N THR A 372 61.98 -12.17 29.24
CA THR A 372 60.63 -12.32 29.80
C THR A 372 60.71 -12.32 31.32
N ASP A 373 59.68 -11.89 32.04
CA ASP A 373 59.63 -11.87 33.52
C ASP A 373 60.06 -13.20 34.15
N ALA A 374 59.67 -14.33 33.55
CA ALA A 374 60.05 -15.68 34.04
C ALA A 374 61.54 -16.03 33.88
N ALA A 375 62.27 -15.28 33.05
CA ALA A 375 63.68 -15.45 32.74
C ALA A 375 64.54 -14.30 33.28
N ASP A 376 63.92 -13.28 33.85
CA ASP A 376 64.55 -12.09 34.40
C ASP A 376 64.77 -12.23 35.91
N ASN A 377 65.99 -11.99 36.40
CA ASN A 377 66.29 -11.93 37.83
C ASN A 377 65.95 -10.58 38.48
N CYS A 378 65.48 -9.60 37.69
CA CYS A 378 64.91 -8.31 38.08
C CYS A 378 63.75 -7.89 37.15
N ASP A 379 62.64 -8.63 37.19
CA ASP A 379 61.44 -8.43 36.36
C ASP A 379 60.85 -7.00 36.30
N GLU A 380 61.11 -6.14 37.29
CA GLU A 380 60.65 -4.74 37.29
C GLU A 380 61.76 -3.69 36.94
N GLU A 381 63.03 -4.07 36.77
CA GLU A 381 64.17 -3.13 36.61
C GLU A 381 65.22 -3.60 35.59
N GLN A 382 65.34 -2.87 34.47
CA GLN A 382 66.14 -3.27 33.31
C GLN A 382 67.58 -3.67 33.62
N ASN A 383 67.90 -4.94 33.43
CA ASN A 383 69.25 -5.48 33.60
C ASN A 383 69.58 -6.57 32.54
N PRO A 384 69.76 -6.20 31.26
CA PRO A 384 69.95 -7.17 30.18
C PRO A 384 71.19 -8.06 30.28
N ASP A 385 72.12 -7.76 31.19
CA ASP A 385 73.30 -8.56 31.49
C ASP A 385 73.09 -9.60 32.60
N GLN A 386 71.98 -9.52 33.34
CA GLN A 386 71.56 -10.45 34.39
C GLN A 386 72.69 -10.71 35.39
N ALA A 387 73.35 -9.63 35.80
CA ALA A 387 74.35 -9.70 36.86
C ALA A 387 73.69 -10.17 38.16
N ASP A 388 74.41 -11.01 38.91
CA ASP A 388 73.98 -11.71 40.13
C ASP A 388 75.27 -12.04 40.90
N GLY A 389 75.77 -11.07 41.66
CA GLY A 389 77.09 -11.05 42.28
C GLY A 389 77.26 -12.15 43.33
N ASP A 390 76.22 -12.41 44.10
CA ASP A 390 76.22 -13.37 45.20
C ASP A 390 75.66 -14.76 44.81
N GLY A 391 74.92 -14.84 43.69
CA GLY A 391 74.35 -16.06 43.14
C GLY A 391 73.07 -16.53 43.85
N ASP A 392 72.35 -15.64 44.52
CA ASP A 392 71.12 -15.96 45.25
C ASP A 392 69.86 -16.00 44.36
N GLY A 393 69.97 -15.43 43.15
CA GLY A 393 68.94 -15.41 42.11
C GLY A 393 68.14 -14.12 42.01
N GLN A 394 68.39 -13.12 42.85
CA GLN A 394 68.01 -11.72 42.64
C GLN A 394 69.14 -11.03 41.86
N GLY A 395 68.82 -10.18 40.89
CA GLY A 395 69.87 -9.50 40.10
C GLY A 395 70.41 -8.24 40.79
N ASP A 396 71.67 -7.90 40.51
CA ASP A 396 72.35 -6.72 41.10
C ASP A 396 71.58 -5.40 40.87
N ALA A 397 70.71 -5.34 39.85
CA ALA A 397 69.93 -4.13 39.56
C ALA A 397 68.78 -3.90 40.55
N CYS A 398 68.30 -4.96 41.18
CA CYS A 398 67.16 -4.95 42.10
C CYS A 398 67.49 -5.56 43.47
N ASP A 399 68.72 -6.03 43.68
CA ASP A 399 69.26 -6.38 44.99
C ASP A 399 69.70 -5.10 45.75
N ASP A 400 69.63 -5.13 47.07
CA ASP A 400 70.15 -4.08 47.96
C ASP A 400 71.50 -4.50 48.62
N ASP A 401 71.98 -5.73 48.37
CA ASP A 401 73.19 -6.38 48.94
C ASP A 401 73.85 -7.30 47.89
N ASP A 402 74.43 -6.69 46.84
CA ASP A 402 74.90 -7.36 45.59
C ASP A 402 75.91 -8.50 45.81
N ASP A 403 76.62 -8.50 46.94
CA ASP A 403 77.65 -9.49 47.25
C ASP A 403 77.30 -10.42 48.43
N GLY A 404 76.13 -10.22 49.05
CA GLY A 404 75.56 -11.05 50.09
C GLY A 404 76.39 -11.09 51.38
N ASP A 405 77.19 -10.07 51.65
CA ASP A 405 78.06 -10.00 52.83
C ASP A 405 77.34 -9.52 54.10
N GLY A 406 76.15 -8.94 53.93
CA GLY A 406 75.27 -8.42 54.97
C GLY A 406 75.35 -6.90 55.19
N VAL A 407 76.10 -6.17 54.37
CA VAL A 407 76.16 -4.71 54.30
C VAL A 407 75.48 -4.27 53.01
N LEU A 408 74.44 -3.43 53.14
CA LEU A 408 73.70 -2.96 51.96
C LEU A 408 74.58 -2.06 51.08
N ASP A 409 74.46 -2.13 49.77
CA ASP A 409 75.33 -1.42 48.79
C ASP A 409 75.45 0.07 49.07
N ALA A 410 74.33 0.71 49.47
CA ALA A 410 74.28 2.13 49.79
C ALA A 410 75.18 2.53 50.97
N SER A 411 75.63 1.57 51.78
CA SER A 411 76.54 1.72 52.91
C SER A 411 77.80 0.87 52.78
N ASP A 412 77.98 0.21 51.64
CA ASP A 412 79.09 -0.71 51.39
C ASP A 412 80.23 0.01 50.66
N ASN A 413 81.42 0.00 51.26
CA ASN A 413 82.61 0.55 50.62
C ASN A 413 83.22 -0.39 49.55
N CYS A 414 82.66 -1.59 49.37
CA CYS A 414 82.96 -2.59 48.35
C CYS A 414 81.74 -3.40 47.88
N ALA A 415 80.62 -2.75 47.52
CA ALA A 415 79.34 -3.39 47.15
C ALA A 415 79.36 -4.66 46.26
N ALA A 416 80.39 -4.89 45.43
CA ALA A 416 80.48 -6.09 44.58
C ALA A 416 81.49 -7.16 45.08
N VAL A 417 82.08 -6.98 46.27
CA VAL A 417 83.18 -7.80 46.80
C VAL A 417 83.03 -7.99 48.32
N PRO A 418 82.70 -9.20 48.80
CA PRO A 418 82.31 -9.39 50.19
C PRO A 418 83.38 -8.95 51.20
N ASN A 419 83.05 -7.96 52.03
CA ASN A 419 83.86 -7.43 53.12
C ASN A 419 83.02 -7.00 54.35
N PRO A 420 82.45 -7.94 55.12
CA PRO A 420 81.48 -7.64 56.19
C PRO A 420 82.01 -6.76 57.34
N ASP A 421 83.33 -6.57 57.40
CA ASP A 421 84.00 -5.72 58.39
C ASP A 421 84.20 -4.27 57.94
N GLN A 422 83.95 -3.96 56.66
CA GLN A 422 84.00 -2.61 56.08
C GLN A 422 85.31 -1.91 56.43
N ALA A 423 86.41 -2.66 56.35
CA ALA A 423 87.74 -2.11 56.55
C ALA A 423 88.04 -1.10 55.44
N ASP A 424 88.47 0.09 55.86
CA ASP A 424 88.92 1.23 55.06
C ASP A 424 90.06 1.82 55.88
N GLY A 425 91.28 1.34 55.62
CA GLY A 425 92.44 1.68 56.42
C GLY A 425 92.98 3.09 56.13
N ASP A 426 92.67 3.64 54.97
CA ASP A 426 93.21 4.88 54.44
C ASP A 426 92.20 6.07 54.51
N ASP A 427 90.94 5.77 54.86
CA ASP A 427 89.77 6.66 55.02
C ASP A 427 89.37 7.36 53.69
N ASP A 428 89.48 6.70 52.54
CA ASP A 428 89.12 7.28 51.22
C ASP A 428 87.69 6.98 50.73
N ASP A 429 86.89 6.30 51.56
CA ASP A 429 85.52 5.81 51.30
C ASP A 429 85.45 4.56 50.37
N GLN A 430 86.58 3.98 49.94
CA GLN A 430 86.68 2.67 49.28
C GLN A 430 87.26 1.62 50.24
N GLY A 431 86.74 0.39 50.23
CA GLY A 431 87.18 -0.64 51.17
C GLY A 431 88.43 -1.40 50.72
N ASP A 432 89.26 -1.84 51.67
CA ASP A 432 90.50 -2.61 51.43
C ASP A 432 90.28 -3.85 50.53
N ALA A 433 89.06 -4.40 50.49
CA ALA A 433 88.74 -5.62 49.75
C ALA A 433 88.62 -5.41 48.23
N CYS A 434 88.27 -4.19 47.82
CA CYS A 434 88.06 -3.79 46.44
C CYS A 434 88.91 -2.58 46.03
N ASP A 435 89.71 -2.05 46.96
CA ASP A 435 90.73 -1.07 46.67
C ASP A 435 91.92 -1.73 45.96
N VAL A 436 92.07 -1.40 44.69
CA VAL A 436 93.16 -1.88 43.82
C VAL A 436 94.19 -0.80 43.52
N ASP A 437 93.93 0.42 44.00
CA ASP A 437 94.72 1.63 43.71
C ASP A 437 95.45 2.15 44.96
N ASP A 438 95.12 1.68 46.17
CA ASP A 438 95.94 1.88 47.36
C ASP A 438 97.16 0.94 47.37
N GLU A 439 98.34 1.55 47.56
CA GLU A 439 99.59 0.83 47.76
C GLU A 439 100.06 0.97 49.24
N ASP A 440 99.30 1.59 50.15
CA ASP A 440 99.65 2.05 51.52
C ASP A 440 98.39 2.05 52.43
N ASP A 441 97.81 0.85 52.67
CA ASP A 441 96.54 0.54 53.35
C ASP A 441 96.34 1.26 54.72
N ASP A 442 97.39 1.72 55.40
CA ASP A 442 97.27 2.40 56.71
C ASP A 442 97.75 3.85 56.75
N ASN A 443 98.06 4.39 55.56
CA ASN A 443 98.45 5.77 55.33
C ASN A 443 99.62 6.24 56.22
N ASP A 444 100.51 5.33 56.63
CA ASP A 444 101.69 5.66 57.44
C ASP A 444 102.87 6.18 56.61
N GLY A 445 102.76 6.05 55.28
CA GLY A 445 103.77 6.46 54.31
C GLY A 445 104.72 5.33 53.88
N VAL A 446 104.39 4.08 54.17
CA VAL A 446 105.08 2.86 53.75
C VAL A 446 104.12 2.02 52.93
N ARG A 447 104.53 1.62 51.73
CA ARG A 447 103.66 0.84 50.87
C ARG A 447 103.44 -0.57 51.42
N ASP A 448 102.28 -1.18 51.24
CA ASP A 448 101.92 -2.53 51.75
C ASP A 448 102.97 -3.60 51.43
N GLY A 449 103.55 -3.54 50.23
CA GLY A 449 104.60 -4.48 49.82
C GLY A 449 105.93 -4.32 50.58
N ASP A 450 106.15 -3.16 51.18
CA ASP A 450 107.30 -2.76 51.99
C ASP A 450 106.94 -2.58 53.49
N ASP A 451 105.66 -2.75 53.86
CA ASP A 451 105.12 -2.58 55.20
C ASP A 451 105.04 -3.92 55.98
N ASN A 452 105.58 -3.97 57.20
CA ASN A 452 105.52 -5.15 58.05
C ASN A 452 104.23 -5.25 58.88
N CYS A 453 103.42 -4.20 58.88
CA CYS A 453 102.09 -4.13 59.46
C CYS A 453 101.14 -3.35 58.51
N PRO A 454 100.89 -3.80 57.27
CA PRO A 454 100.23 -3.00 56.22
C PRO A 454 98.90 -2.32 56.59
N ARG A 455 98.20 -2.79 57.64
CA ARG A 455 96.91 -2.25 58.08
C ARG A 455 96.97 -1.53 59.43
N VAL A 456 98.16 -1.23 59.95
CA VAL A 456 98.35 -0.66 61.30
C VAL A 456 99.51 0.33 61.30
N ALA A 457 99.15 1.61 61.14
CA ALA A 457 100.12 2.69 60.96
C ALA A 457 101.33 2.63 61.91
N ASN A 458 102.49 2.34 61.33
CA ASN A 458 103.76 2.19 62.01
C ASN A 458 104.93 2.69 61.14
N ALA A 459 104.87 3.96 60.71
CA ALA A 459 105.80 4.59 59.76
C ALA A 459 107.31 4.44 60.03
N ASP A 460 107.70 4.00 61.23
CA ASP A 460 109.08 3.69 61.60
C ASP A 460 109.49 2.23 61.40
N GLN A 461 108.56 1.37 61.00
CA GLN A 461 108.69 -0.06 60.70
C GLN A 461 109.46 -0.79 61.82
N ALA A 462 109.13 -0.41 63.07
CA ALA A 462 109.88 -0.80 64.25
C ALA A 462 109.65 -2.27 64.64
N ASP A 463 110.51 -3.14 64.14
CA ASP A 463 110.58 -4.56 64.50
C ASP A 463 111.45 -4.76 65.78
N ALA A 464 110.80 -4.83 66.94
CA ALA A 464 111.47 -4.89 68.24
C ALA A 464 111.99 -6.30 68.60
N ASP A 465 111.41 -7.36 68.03
CA ASP A 465 111.73 -8.76 68.27
C ASP A 465 112.42 -9.49 67.09
N ALA A 466 112.60 -8.79 65.96
CA ALA A 466 113.40 -9.19 64.81
C ALA A 466 112.87 -10.44 64.09
N ASP A 467 111.55 -10.68 64.10
CA ASP A 467 110.95 -11.85 63.47
C ASP A 467 110.47 -11.64 62.03
N GLY A 468 110.52 -10.39 61.54
CA GLY A 468 110.22 -10.04 60.16
C GLY A 468 108.75 -9.83 59.93
#